data_AF-A0A1D9FV43-F1
#
_entry.id   AF-A0A1D9FV43-F1
#
_cell.length_a   1.000
_cell.length_b   1.000
_cell.length_c   1.000
_cell.angle_alpha   90.00
_cell.angle_beta   90.00
_cell.angle_gamma   90.00
#
_symmetry.space_group_name_H-M   'P 1'
#
loop_
_entity.id
_entity.type
_entity.pdbx_description
1 polymer ?
#
loop_
_entity_poly.entity_id
_entity_poly.type
_entity_poly.pdbx_seq_one_letter_code
_entity_poly.pdbx_strand_id
1 'polypeptide(L)'
;MKQPRNTKYSTKNSKLHINKIAPLLSVLLALVCVVALALPVSAHKQPIPKGFTDNFLVLMGTGVVDNNKQPGKPFINCSNGFCDADYFQKVVMKRSNAEIKKLEQLAKDFYYQRFGIDVDDPANSGRIIFRQWLLDPRANYRAYVAAGQQVPPEGWFFYDGGWVVQVIDPEGYTLGGEWNGFHTEPNTLIFFGNYQFLKTNRSGKVVNRFNIFYRAGGPMNFDTRGEASFRCELSLDGQDFPTGVQGQAQGITSLTPISDHEVKFNIRNVITFGPATLQPGFGPDNISGPVPLIRHRGRYR
;
A
#
# COMPACT_ATOMS: atom_id res chain seq x y z
N MET A 1 -38.34 33.69 44.96
CA MET A 1 -39.36 32.67 45.29
C MET A 1 -38.69 31.48 45.96
N LYS A 2 -39.45 30.79 46.81
CA LYS A 2 -39.04 29.90 47.90
C LYS A 2 -38.47 28.54 47.44
N GLN A 3 -37.35 28.20 48.08
CA GLN A 3 -36.86 26.93 48.62
C GLN A 3 -36.69 25.62 47.81
N PRO A 4 -35.63 24.84 48.14
CA PRO A 4 -35.24 23.55 47.56
C PRO A 4 -35.78 22.36 48.39
N ARG A 5 -35.58 21.12 47.93
CA ARG A 5 -35.53 19.95 48.83
C ARG A 5 -34.78 18.75 48.23
N ASN A 6 -33.73 18.36 48.95
CA ASN A 6 -33.08 17.05 48.94
C ASN A 6 -34.06 15.90 49.20
N THR A 7 -33.81 14.74 48.60
CA THR A 7 -34.03 13.44 49.26
C THR A 7 -32.95 12.45 48.87
N LYS A 8 -32.08 12.16 49.85
CA LYS A 8 -31.29 10.92 49.94
C LYS A 8 -32.26 9.75 50.13
N TYR A 9 -31.98 8.60 49.52
CA TYR A 9 -32.51 7.31 49.99
C TYR A 9 -31.40 6.33 50.31
N SER A 10 -31.69 5.61 51.40
CA SER A 10 -30.84 4.82 52.26
C SER A 10 -30.80 3.34 51.84
N THR A 11 -29.69 2.72 52.19
CA THR A 11 -29.31 1.31 52.14
C THR A 11 -30.38 0.30 52.60
N LYS A 12 -30.39 -0.90 51.99
CA LYS A 12 -30.68 -2.16 52.70
C LYS A 12 -29.88 -3.34 52.14
N ASN A 13 -29.10 -3.92 53.03
CA ASN A 13 -28.48 -5.24 52.94
C ASN A 13 -29.55 -6.34 52.96
N SER A 14 -29.32 -7.42 52.21
CA SER A 14 -29.82 -8.76 52.56
C SER A 14 -28.77 -9.80 52.18
N LYS A 15 -28.05 -10.28 53.20
CA LYS A 15 -27.30 -11.53 53.16
C LYS A 15 -28.31 -12.68 53.15
N LEU A 16 -28.19 -13.63 52.23
CA LEU A 16 -28.83 -14.93 52.36
C LEU A 16 -27.73 -15.99 52.47
N HIS A 17 -27.60 -16.53 53.69
CA HIS A 17 -26.88 -17.76 53.96
C HIS A 17 -27.77 -18.93 53.57
N ILE A 18 -27.31 -19.81 52.67
CA ILE A 18 -27.84 -21.16 52.54
C ILE A 18 -26.70 -22.14 52.85
N ASN A 19 -27.02 -23.03 53.78
CA ASN A 19 -26.13 -23.98 54.41
C ASN A 19 -25.76 -25.15 53.50
N LYS A 20 -24.60 -25.69 53.84
CA LYS A 20 -23.96 -26.94 53.41
C LYS A 20 -24.89 -28.15 53.50
N ILE A 21 -24.93 -28.95 52.43
CA ILE A 21 -25.10 -30.40 52.48
C ILE A 21 -24.00 -30.99 51.57
N ALA A 22 -23.18 -31.83 52.18
CA ALA A 22 -22.08 -32.59 51.58
C ALA A 22 -22.61 -33.97 51.09
N PRO A 23 -21.79 -34.95 50.66
CA PRO A 23 -20.63 -34.96 49.76
C PRO A 23 -20.73 -36.11 48.72
N LEU A 24 -19.64 -36.36 47.96
CA LEU A 24 -19.22 -37.72 47.57
C LEU A 24 -20.12 -38.53 46.59
N LEU A 25 -20.24 -38.16 45.30
CA LEU A 25 -20.43 -39.14 44.20
C LEU A 25 -20.39 -38.56 42.75
N SER A 26 -19.46 -37.67 42.39
CA SER A 26 -19.37 -37.23 40.96
C SER A 26 -17.97 -36.85 40.47
N VAL A 27 -16.92 -37.12 41.25
CA VAL A 27 -15.55 -36.64 40.95
C VAL A 27 -14.73 -37.63 40.11
N LEU A 28 -15.23 -38.83 39.78
CA LEU A 28 -14.43 -39.88 39.15
C LEU A 28 -14.74 -40.24 37.67
N LEU A 29 -15.71 -39.59 37.01
CA LEU A 29 -16.13 -39.98 35.64
C LEU A 29 -16.21 -38.84 34.60
N ALA A 30 -15.56 -37.70 34.86
CA ALA A 30 -15.37 -36.64 33.86
C ALA A 30 -13.88 -36.25 33.73
N LEU A 31 -12.98 -37.15 34.15
CA LEU A 31 -11.53 -37.10 33.90
C LEU A 31 -11.18 -37.94 32.65
N VAL A 32 -12.15 -38.13 31.75
CA VAL A 32 -11.98 -38.84 30.48
C VAL A 32 -11.92 -37.80 29.36
N CYS A 33 -10.73 -37.64 28.79
CA CYS A 33 -10.50 -37.16 27.44
C CYS A 33 -10.86 -35.69 27.11
N VAL A 34 -10.35 -34.74 27.89
CA VAL A 34 -9.91 -33.44 27.30
C VAL A 34 -8.41 -33.25 27.53
N VAL A 35 -7.64 -34.33 27.32
CA VAL A 35 -6.32 -34.17 26.69
C VAL A 35 -6.63 -33.93 25.21
N ALA A 36 -7.18 -32.75 24.91
CA ALA A 36 -7.12 -32.22 23.57
C ALA A 36 -5.62 -32.14 23.29
N LEU A 37 -5.16 -33.08 22.46
CA LEU A 37 -3.85 -33.05 21.84
C LEU A 37 -3.70 -31.66 21.22
N ALA A 38 -3.11 -30.74 21.98
CA ALA A 38 -2.41 -29.60 21.46
C ALA A 38 -1.22 -30.19 20.71
N LEU A 39 -1.50 -30.81 19.55
CA LEU A 39 -0.48 -31.04 18.56
C LEU A 39 0.16 -29.67 18.39
N PRO A 40 1.46 -29.51 18.67
CA PRO A 40 2.13 -28.30 18.28
C PRO A 40 1.91 -28.24 16.79
N VAL A 41 1.04 -27.32 16.36
CA VAL A 41 0.93 -26.94 14.96
C VAL A 41 2.27 -26.27 14.72
N SER A 42 3.29 -27.10 14.47
CA SER A 42 4.57 -26.69 13.94
C SER A 42 4.18 -25.81 12.79
N ALA A 43 4.51 -24.53 12.90
CA ALA A 43 4.25 -23.53 11.89
C ALA A 43 5.06 -23.94 10.67
N HIS A 44 4.54 -24.90 9.91
CA HIS A 44 5.12 -25.37 8.67
C HIS A 44 5.12 -24.15 7.78
N LYS A 45 6.33 -23.66 7.49
CA LYS A 45 6.52 -22.66 6.45
C LYS A 45 5.84 -23.21 5.21
N GLN A 46 4.96 -22.42 4.62
CA GLN A 46 4.32 -22.81 3.37
C GLN A 46 5.44 -23.06 2.35
N PRO A 47 5.47 -24.25 1.72
CA PRO A 47 6.52 -24.54 0.74
C PRO A 47 6.43 -23.51 -0.39
N ILE A 48 7.58 -22.97 -0.77
CA ILE A 48 7.65 -22.06 -1.90
C ILE A 48 7.32 -22.88 -3.15
N PRO A 49 6.37 -22.44 -4.01
CA PRO A 49 6.06 -23.15 -5.24
C PRO A 49 7.31 -23.37 -6.09
N LYS A 50 7.45 -24.55 -6.70
CA LYS A 50 8.59 -24.87 -7.54
C LYS A 50 8.75 -23.83 -8.67
N GLY A 51 9.93 -23.26 -8.80
CA GLY A 51 10.25 -22.21 -9.79
C GLY A 51 10.17 -20.77 -9.28
N PHE A 52 9.71 -20.55 -8.05
CA PHE A 52 9.75 -19.23 -7.41
C PHE A 52 10.98 -19.10 -6.49
N THR A 53 11.51 -17.88 -6.36
CA THR A 53 12.54 -17.57 -5.38
C THR A 53 11.95 -17.51 -3.98
N ASP A 54 12.80 -17.50 -2.96
CA ASP A 54 12.44 -17.29 -1.57
C ASP A 54 12.15 -15.82 -1.22
N ASN A 55 12.14 -14.93 -2.21
CA ASN A 55 12.05 -13.49 -2.02
C ASN A 55 11.00 -12.84 -2.93
N PHE A 56 9.72 -13.15 -2.71
CA PHE A 56 8.62 -12.43 -3.35
C PHE A 56 7.44 -12.15 -2.42
N LEU A 57 6.66 -11.13 -2.78
CA LEU A 57 5.37 -10.78 -2.19
C LEU A 57 4.32 -10.65 -3.30
N VAL A 58 3.10 -11.11 -3.05
CA VAL A 58 1.94 -10.82 -3.90
C VAL A 58 1.00 -9.90 -3.16
N LEU A 59 0.71 -8.76 -3.76
CA LEU A 59 -0.09 -7.69 -3.20
C LEU A 59 -1.36 -7.50 -4.01
N MET A 60 -2.49 -7.32 -3.32
CA MET A 60 -3.78 -7.10 -3.95
C MET A 60 -4.56 -5.99 -3.25
N GLY A 61 -5.19 -5.13 -4.04
CA GLY A 61 -6.09 -4.08 -3.57
C GLY A 61 -7.47 -4.27 -4.19
N THR A 62 -8.50 -4.33 -3.36
CA THR A 62 -9.88 -4.62 -3.81
C THR A 62 -10.92 -3.68 -3.20
N GLY A 63 -10.46 -2.57 -2.65
CA GLY A 63 -11.28 -1.63 -1.89
C GLY A 63 -12.18 -0.76 -2.77
N VAL A 64 -13.14 -0.11 -2.11
CA VAL A 64 -13.98 0.93 -2.71
C VAL A 64 -13.68 2.24 -1.99
N VAL A 65 -13.33 3.27 -2.76
CA VAL A 65 -13.06 4.61 -2.27
C VAL A 65 -14.22 5.51 -2.65
N ASP A 66 -14.88 6.06 -1.63
CA ASP A 66 -15.86 7.12 -1.77
C ASP A 66 -15.16 8.47 -1.58
N ASN A 67 -15.04 9.25 -2.65
CA ASN A 67 -14.37 10.56 -2.67
C ASN A 67 -15.12 11.64 -1.87
N ASN A 68 -16.41 11.43 -1.55
CA ASN A 68 -17.18 12.33 -0.70
C ASN A 68 -17.02 12.01 0.79
N LYS A 69 -16.40 10.87 1.13
CA LYS A 69 -16.13 10.47 2.51
C LYS A 69 -14.63 10.46 2.78
N GLN A 70 -14.25 10.81 4.00
CA GLN A 70 -12.89 10.63 4.48
C GLN A 70 -12.78 9.29 5.22
N PRO A 71 -11.66 8.56 5.11
CA PRO A 71 -11.41 7.29 5.82
C PRO A 71 -11.34 7.43 7.36
N GLY A 72 -11.38 8.66 7.87
CA GLY A 72 -11.24 8.97 9.29
C GLY A 72 -9.78 9.24 9.68
N LYS A 73 -9.59 9.88 10.83
CA LYS A 73 -8.26 10.17 11.36
C LYS A 73 -7.44 8.88 11.52
N PRO A 74 -6.12 8.91 11.26
CA PRO A 74 -5.29 10.09 10.99
C PRO A 74 -5.19 10.50 9.51
N PHE A 75 -5.90 9.82 8.62
CA PHE A 75 -5.87 10.08 7.18
C PHE A 75 -6.80 11.26 6.84
N ILE A 76 -6.25 12.26 6.16
CA ILE A 76 -6.95 13.51 5.84
C ILE A 76 -6.73 13.90 4.38
N ASN A 77 -7.60 14.78 3.87
CA ASN A 77 -7.57 15.33 2.52
C ASN A 77 -7.48 14.25 1.42
N CYS A 78 -8.19 13.14 1.65
CA CYS A 78 -8.22 12.03 0.71
C CYS A 78 -9.12 12.35 -0.48
N SER A 79 -8.59 12.18 -1.69
CA SER A 79 -9.30 12.34 -2.98
C SER A 79 -8.62 11.49 -4.06
N ASN A 80 -9.42 10.86 -4.93
CA ASN A 80 -8.96 10.03 -6.04
C ASN A 80 -7.99 8.92 -5.62
N GLY A 81 -8.24 8.32 -4.45
CA GLY A 81 -7.41 7.26 -3.89
C GLY A 81 -6.11 7.70 -3.23
N PHE A 82 -5.85 9.01 -3.12
CA PHE A 82 -4.67 9.55 -2.44
C PHE A 82 -5.05 10.47 -1.31
N CYS A 83 -4.32 10.40 -0.21
CA CYS A 83 -4.43 11.26 0.97
C CYS A 83 -3.16 12.10 1.15
N ASP A 84 -3.23 13.08 2.05
CA ASP A 84 -2.04 13.79 2.53
C ASP A 84 -1.05 12.83 3.19
N ALA A 85 0.23 13.02 2.89
CA ALA A 85 1.28 12.13 3.37
C ALA A 85 1.88 12.54 4.71
N ASP A 86 1.44 13.62 5.38
CA ASP A 86 2.09 14.11 6.60
C ASP A 86 2.13 13.04 7.71
N TYR A 87 1.02 12.32 7.90
CA TYR A 87 0.95 11.17 8.79
C TYR A 87 1.94 10.06 8.39
N PHE A 88 2.02 9.76 7.09
CA PHE A 88 2.95 8.75 6.59
C PHE A 88 4.40 9.16 6.85
N GLN A 89 4.77 10.39 6.51
CA GLN A 89 6.14 10.86 6.65
C GLN A 89 6.56 10.95 8.13
N LYS A 90 5.75 11.58 8.98
CA LYS A 90 6.13 11.90 10.35
C LYS A 90 5.84 10.81 11.35
N VAL A 91 4.74 10.06 11.19
CA VAL A 91 4.31 9.05 12.18
C VAL A 91 4.71 7.65 11.75
N VAL A 92 4.41 7.28 10.50
CA VAL A 92 4.70 5.94 9.98
C VAL A 92 6.20 5.79 9.75
N MET A 93 6.80 6.68 8.97
CA MET A 93 8.22 6.65 8.61
C MET A 93 9.13 7.35 9.63
N LYS A 94 8.55 8.06 10.61
CA LYS A 94 9.27 8.76 11.70
C LYS A 94 10.30 9.77 11.21
N ARG A 95 10.05 10.42 10.07
CA ARG A 95 10.94 11.41 9.49
C ARG A 95 10.75 12.77 10.14
N SER A 96 11.85 13.45 10.36
CA SER A 96 11.89 14.88 10.66
C SER A 96 11.56 15.72 9.42
N ASN A 97 11.20 16.99 9.61
CA ASN A 97 10.97 17.92 8.50
C ASN A 97 12.20 18.06 7.59
N ALA A 98 13.42 17.99 8.15
CA ALA A 98 14.65 18.05 7.37
C ALA A 98 14.83 16.82 6.47
N GLU A 99 14.53 15.62 6.98
CA GLU A 99 14.57 14.39 6.18
C GLU A 99 13.49 14.39 5.10
N ILE A 100 12.29 14.89 5.39
CA ILE A 100 11.21 15.05 4.41
C ILE A 100 11.65 15.96 3.27
N LYS A 101 12.23 17.13 3.59
CA LYS A 101 12.72 18.08 2.58
C LYS A 101 13.87 17.49 1.76
N LYS A 102 14.79 16.74 2.39
CA LYS A 102 15.87 16.05 1.68
C LYS A 102 15.33 15.00 0.70
N LEU A 103 14.36 14.22 1.13
CA LEU A 103 13.71 13.21 0.28
C LEU A 103 12.88 13.84 -0.85
N GLU A 104 12.23 14.96 -0.58
CA GLU A 104 11.55 15.73 -1.61
C GLU A 104 12.54 16.16 -2.69
N GLN A 105 13.68 16.74 -2.31
CA GLN A 105 14.72 17.11 -3.27
C GLN A 105 15.22 15.89 -4.05
N LEU A 106 15.45 14.76 -3.38
CA LEU A 106 15.86 13.52 -4.06
C LEU A 106 14.81 13.03 -5.07
N ALA A 107 13.52 13.19 -4.75
CA ALA A 107 12.43 12.88 -5.68
C ALA A 107 12.48 13.81 -6.91
N LYS A 108 12.66 15.12 -6.70
CA LYS A 108 12.79 16.10 -7.80
C LYS A 108 13.97 15.78 -8.71
N ASP A 109 15.14 15.53 -8.12
CA ASP A 109 16.35 15.15 -8.85
C ASP A 109 16.12 13.87 -9.65
N PHE A 110 15.43 12.88 -9.07
CA PHE A 110 15.04 11.66 -9.75
C PHE A 110 14.12 11.92 -10.95
N TYR A 111 13.07 12.72 -10.79
CA TYR A 111 12.15 13.04 -11.89
C TYR A 111 12.84 13.80 -13.02
N TYR A 112 13.71 14.74 -12.69
CA TYR A 112 14.51 15.48 -13.67
C TYR A 112 15.48 14.57 -14.42
N GLN A 113 16.27 13.78 -13.70
CA GLN A 113 17.30 12.93 -14.31
C GLN A 113 16.70 11.82 -15.17
N ARG A 114 15.71 11.09 -14.64
CA ARG A 114 15.15 9.92 -15.34
C ARG A 114 14.15 10.32 -16.42
N PHE A 115 13.31 11.32 -16.18
CA PHE A 115 12.19 11.63 -17.04
C PHE A 115 12.26 13.02 -17.68
N GLY A 116 13.32 13.80 -17.40
CA GLY A 116 13.43 15.17 -17.89
C GLY A 116 12.39 16.13 -17.31
N ILE A 117 11.74 15.77 -16.19
CA ILE A 117 10.69 16.57 -15.59
C ILE A 117 11.29 17.46 -14.49
N ASP A 118 11.44 18.76 -14.79
CA ASP A 118 11.73 19.76 -13.77
C ASP A 118 10.40 20.23 -13.13
N VAL A 119 10.11 19.75 -11.93
CA VAL A 119 8.84 20.07 -11.25
C VAL A 119 8.79 21.51 -10.73
N ASP A 120 9.93 22.21 -10.66
CA ASP A 120 10.02 23.60 -10.22
C ASP A 120 10.07 24.59 -11.40
N ASP A 121 10.16 24.10 -12.64
CA ASP A 121 10.12 24.93 -13.85
C ASP A 121 8.73 25.58 -14.02
N PRO A 122 8.63 26.91 -14.05
CA PRO A 122 7.38 27.61 -14.31
C PRO A 122 6.69 27.21 -15.62
N ALA A 123 7.42 26.76 -16.64
CA ALA A 123 6.86 26.26 -17.90
C ALA A 123 6.02 24.99 -17.72
N ASN A 124 6.19 24.27 -16.61
CA ASN A 124 5.41 23.09 -16.25
C ASN A 124 4.18 23.43 -15.39
N SER A 125 3.99 24.71 -15.03
CA SER A 125 2.82 25.16 -14.27
C SER A 125 1.53 24.87 -15.04
N GLY A 126 0.58 24.19 -14.39
CA GLY A 126 -0.69 23.77 -14.99
C GLY A 126 -0.58 22.55 -15.93
N ARG A 127 0.62 22.01 -16.15
CA ARG A 127 0.86 20.82 -17.01
C ARG A 127 1.11 19.56 -16.20
N ILE A 128 1.73 19.71 -15.04
CA ILE A 128 1.96 18.63 -14.08
C ILE A 128 1.57 19.05 -12.66
N ILE A 129 1.32 18.06 -11.82
CA ILE A 129 1.20 18.22 -10.37
C ILE A 129 2.32 17.41 -9.73
N PHE A 130 3.15 18.06 -8.92
CA PHE A 130 4.06 17.39 -7.99
C PHE A 130 3.53 17.53 -6.57
N ARG A 131 3.32 16.41 -5.89
CA ARG A 131 2.83 16.42 -4.51
C ARG A 131 3.29 15.21 -3.71
N GLN A 132 3.25 15.37 -2.39
CA GLN A 132 3.27 14.23 -1.50
C GLN A 132 1.95 13.45 -1.59
N TRP A 133 2.01 12.15 -1.36
CA TRP A 133 0.83 11.29 -1.36
C TRP A 133 0.97 10.11 -0.39
N LEU A 134 -0.19 9.59 0.02
CA LEU A 134 -0.36 8.33 0.74
C LEU A 134 -1.56 7.62 0.13
N LEU A 135 -1.45 6.33 -0.18
CA LEU A 135 -2.57 5.56 -0.69
C LEU A 135 -3.72 5.56 0.33
N ASP A 136 -4.93 5.81 -0.15
CA ASP A 136 -6.12 5.75 0.70
C ASP A 136 -6.25 4.35 1.32
N PRO A 137 -6.33 4.22 2.65
CA PRO A 137 -6.42 2.91 3.30
C PRO A 137 -7.67 2.13 2.89
N ARG A 138 -8.71 2.80 2.39
CA ARG A 138 -9.93 2.17 1.87
C ARG A 138 -9.70 1.42 0.57
N ALA A 139 -8.61 1.67 -0.16
CA ALA A 139 -8.20 0.85 -1.31
C ALA A 139 -7.91 -0.61 -0.91
N ASN A 140 -7.76 -0.89 0.40
CA ASN A 140 -7.56 -2.22 0.96
C ASN A 140 -6.40 -2.97 0.29
N TYR A 141 -5.28 -2.27 0.09
CA TYR A 141 -4.09 -2.82 -0.55
C TYR A 141 -3.23 -3.58 0.47
N ARG A 142 -3.05 -4.88 0.26
CA ARG A 142 -2.43 -5.79 1.24
C ARG A 142 -1.53 -6.82 0.58
N ALA A 143 -0.53 -7.30 1.31
CA ALA A 143 0.22 -8.49 0.92
C ALA A 143 -0.52 -9.75 1.39
N TYR A 144 -0.83 -10.65 0.46
CA TYR A 144 -1.56 -11.91 0.72
C TYR A 144 -0.66 -13.14 0.61
N VAL A 145 0.44 -13.04 -0.14
CA VAL A 145 1.42 -14.12 -0.26
C VAL A 145 2.80 -13.54 0.00
N ALA A 146 3.60 -14.26 0.78
CA ALA A 146 4.99 -13.96 1.04
C ALA A 146 5.79 -15.26 1.03
N ALA A 147 6.85 -15.31 0.23
CA ALA A 147 7.65 -16.51 0.03
C ALA A 147 8.16 -17.10 1.36
N GLY A 148 7.83 -18.37 1.62
CA GLY A 148 8.24 -19.08 2.84
C GLY A 148 7.66 -18.53 4.15
N GLN A 149 6.67 -17.63 4.09
CA GLN A 149 6.07 -17.01 5.27
C GLN A 149 4.56 -17.30 5.34
N GLN A 150 4.06 -17.44 6.56
CA GLN A 150 2.63 -17.52 6.78
C GLN A 150 2.04 -16.10 6.88
N VAL A 151 1.30 -15.71 5.85
CA VAL A 151 0.47 -14.50 5.85
C VAL A 151 -0.91 -14.88 6.38
N PRO A 152 -1.52 -14.09 7.29
CA PRO A 152 -2.85 -14.39 7.80
C PRO A 152 -3.93 -14.11 6.72
N PRO A 153 -5.14 -14.68 6.82
CA PRO A 153 -6.17 -14.55 5.78
C PRO A 153 -6.54 -13.10 5.43
N GLU A 154 -6.47 -12.19 6.39
CA GLU A 154 -6.72 -10.77 6.19
C GLU A 154 -5.60 -10.04 5.44
N GLY A 155 -4.45 -10.68 5.20
CA GLY A 155 -3.27 -10.09 4.58
C GLY A 155 -2.51 -9.12 5.49
N TRP A 156 -1.24 -8.89 5.18
CA TRP A 156 -0.47 -7.83 5.85
C TRP A 156 -0.82 -6.47 5.28
N PHE A 157 -1.23 -5.58 6.17
CA PHE A 157 -1.38 -4.17 5.86
C PHE A 157 0.00 -3.54 5.63
N PHE A 158 0.05 -2.56 4.74
CA PHE A 158 1.21 -1.71 4.58
C PHE A 158 0.76 -0.29 4.22
N TYR A 159 1.61 0.67 4.54
CA TYR A 159 1.46 2.03 4.05
C TYR A 159 2.25 2.18 2.76
N ASP A 160 1.66 2.85 1.78
CA ASP A 160 2.28 3.17 0.49
C ASP A 160 2.19 4.68 0.29
N GLY A 161 3.34 5.35 0.22
CA GLY A 161 3.35 6.80 0.07
C GLY A 161 4.72 7.36 -0.26
N GLY A 162 4.75 8.64 -0.59
CA GLY A 162 5.94 9.34 -1.02
C GLY A 162 5.58 10.58 -1.80
N TRP A 163 6.16 10.71 -2.99
CA TRP A 163 5.95 11.77 -3.96
C TRP A 163 5.45 11.18 -5.26
N VAL A 164 4.65 11.96 -5.98
CA VAL A 164 4.11 11.60 -7.28
C VAL A 164 4.15 12.82 -8.19
N VAL A 165 4.53 12.59 -9.44
CA VAL A 165 4.23 13.49 -10.54
C VAL A 165 2.99 12.95 -11.26
N GLN A 166 1.98 13.79 -11.42
CA GLN A 166 0.81 13.53 -12.25
C GLN A 166 0.82 14.47 -13.46
N VAL A 167 0.72 13.91 -14.66
CA VAL A 167 0.50 14.70 -15.88
C VAL A 167 -0.96 15.13 -15.93
N ILE A 168 -1.22 16.43 -15.94
CA ILE A 168 -2.57 17.01 -16.03
C ILE A 168 -2.78 17.79 -17.33
N ASP A 169 -1.72 17.98 -18.12
CA ASP A 169 -1.80 18.55 -19.46
C ASP A 169 -2.75 17.69 -20.32
N PRO A 170 -3.82 18.28 -20.89
CA PRO A 170 -4.77 17.56 -21.73
C PRO A 170 -4.15 17.03 -23.03
N GLU A 171 -3.01 17.58 -23.46
CA GLU A 171 -2.25 17.11 -24.61
C GLU A 171 -1.20 16.06 -24.23
N GLY A 172 -1.12 15.66 -22.96
CA GLY A 172 -0.08 14.78 -22.46
C GLY A 172 1.25 15.49 -22.21
N TYR A 173 2.34 14.73 -22.07
CA TYR A 173 3.65 15.28 -21.75
C TYR A 173 4.77 14.49 -22.41
N THR A 174 5.66 15.16 -23.13
CA THR A 174 6.83 14.51 -23.73
C THR A 174 7.98 14.48 -22.72
N LEU A 175 8.41 13.29 -22.35
CA LEU A 175 9.47 13.05 -21.39
C LEU A 175 10.85 13.31 -22.02
N GLY A 176 11.79 13.69 -21.15
CA GLY A 176 13.23 13.77 -21.41
C GLY A 176 13.99 12.66 -20.68
N GLY A 177 15.28 12.90 -20.40
CA GLY A 177 16.12 11.98 -19.62
C GLY A 177 16.29 10.60 -20.29
N GLU A 178 16.20 9.55 -19.49
CA GLU A 178 16.21 8.14 -19.96
C GLU A 178 14.98 7.81 -20.84
N TRP A 179 13.95 8.66 -20.79
CA TRP A 179 12.68 8.50 -21.50
C TRP A 179 12.51 9.51 -22.65
N ASN A 180 13.62 10.08 -23.13
CA ASN A 180 13.60 11.16 -24.10
C ASN A 180 12.76 10.83 -25.34
N GLY A 181 11.76 11.67 -25.62
CA GLY A 181 10.86 11.54 -26.76
C GLY A 181 9.65 10.64 -26.52
N PHE A 182 9.55 9.95 -25.38
CA PHE A 182 8.35 9.22 -25.01
C PHE A 182 7.24 10.18 -24.62
N HIS A 183 6.10 10.08 -25.28
CA HIS A 183 4.94 10.94 -25.00
C HIS A 183 3.94 10.21 -24.11
N THR A 184 3.66 10.76 -22.92
CA THR A 184 2.71 10.22 -21.96
C THR A 184 1.32 10.81 -22.15
N GLU A 185 0.29 10.05 -21.83
CA GLU A 185 -1.10 10.51 -21.85
C GLU A 185 -1.43 11.40 -20.62
N PRO A 186 -2.53 12.17 -20.65
CA PRO A 186 -3.07 12.81 -19.45
C PRO A 186 -3.35 11.77 -18.35
N ASN A 187 -3.25 12.19 -17.08
CA ASN A 187 -3.37 11.36 -15.88
C ASN A 187 -2.28 10.31 -15.69
N THR A 188 -1.20 10.37 -16.45
CA THR A 188 -0.01 9.55 -16.20
C THR A 188 0.57 9.84 -14.82
N LEU A 189 0.91 8.79 -14.08
CA LEU A 189 1.52 8.88 -12.76
C LEU A 189 2.96 8.36 -12.79
N ILE A 190 3.86 9.06 -12.10
CA ILE A 190 5.24 8.62 -11.89
C ILE A 190 5.55 8.73 -10.40
N PHE A 191 5.91 7.60 -9.79
CA PHE A 191 5.98 7.45 -8.34
C PHE A 191 7.42 7.38 -7.80
N PHE A 192 7.61 7.88 -6.58
CA PHE A 192 8.84 7.79 -5.80
C PHE A 192 8.48 7.72 -4.32
N GLY A 193 8.92 6.71 -3.58
CA GLY A 193 8.42 6.57 -2.21
C GLY A 193 8.87 5.33 -1.46
N ASN A 194 8.03 4.94 -0.51
CA ASN A 194 8.28 3.80 0.35
C ASN A 194 7.00 2.99 0.58
N TYR A 195 7.19 1.68 0.68
CA TYR A 195 6.29 0.83 1.42
C TYR A 195 6.76 0.71 2.87
N GLN A 196 5.84 0.74 3.85
CA GLN A 196 6.07 0.22 5.20
C GLN A 196 5.11 -0.93 5.49
N PHE A 197 5.64 -2.15 5.53
CA PHE A 197 4.87 -3.35 5.82
C PHE A 197 4.71 -3.59 7.32
N LEU A 198 3.48 -3.94 7.72
CA LEU A 198 3.15 -4.34 9.08
C LEU A 198 2.90 -5.84 9.10
N LYS A 199 3.96 -6.61 9.33
CA LYS A 199 3.84 -8.07 9.42
C LYS A 199 3.13 -8.44 10.71
N THR A 200 1.99 -9.11 10.59
CA THR A 200 1.20 -9.62 11.70
C THR A 200 1.33 -11.13 11.84
N ASN A 201 1.18 -11.63 13.06
CA ASN A 201 0.99 -13.06 13.34
C ASN A 201 -0.49 -13.46 13.18
N ARG A 202 -0.82 -14.73 13.45
CA ARG A 202 -2.22 -15.23 13.37
C ARG A 202 -3.21 -14.54 14.30
N SER A 203 -2.75 -13.88 15.37
CA SER A 203 -3.62 -13.13 16.28
C SER A 203 -3.79 -11.67 15.86
N GLY A 204 -3.33 -11.29 14.66
CA GLY A 204 -3.35 -9.91 14.17
C GLY A 204 -2.35 -8.97 14.85
N LYS A 205 -1.48 -9.48 15.74
CA LYS A 205 -0.47 -8.64 16.42
C LYS A 205 0.69 -8.37 15.47
N VAL A 206 1.08 -7.10 15.35
CA VAL A 206 2.28 -6.72 14.59
C VAL A 206 3.52 -7.30 15.28
N VAL A 207 4.27 -8.13 14.56
CA VAL A 207 5.50 -8.80 15.03
C VAL A 207 6.75 -8.30 14.32
N ASN A 208 6.61 -7.68 13.14
CA ASN A 208 7.73 -7.05 12.45
C ASN A 208 7.26 -5.86 11.60
N ARG A 209 8.17 -4.90 11.39
CA ARG A 209 8.01 -3.78 10.48
C ARG A 209 9.21 -3.71 9.57
N PHE A 210 9.00 -3.58 8.27
CA PHE A 210 10.09 -3.40 7.32
C PHE A 210 9.67 -2.41 6.24
N ASN A 211 10.65 -1.68 5.73
CA ASN A 211 10.45 -0.68 4.70
C ASN A 211 11.05 -1.17 3.39
N ILE A 212 10.40 -0.82 2.29
CA ILE A 212 10.96 -1.00 0.94
C ILE A 212 10.96 0.37 0.31
N PHE A 213 12.12 0.88 -0.09
CA PHE A 213 12.20 2.08 -0.91
C PHE A 213 11.89 1.71 -2.36
N TYR A 214 11.14 2.56 -3.06
CA TYR A 214 10.85 2.36 -4.47
C TYR A 214 10.95 3.66 -5.27
N ARG A 215 11.24 3.49 -6.55
CA ARG A 215 11.12 4.54 -7.57
C ARG A 215 10.54 3.94 -8.84
N ALA A 216 9.79 4.73 -9.60
CA ALA A 216 9.19 4.28 -10.84
C ALA A 216 10.28 3.79 -11.82
N GLY A 217 10.05 2.62 -12.40
CA GLY A 217 10.80 2.14 -13.55
C GLY A 217 10.36 2.83 -14.84
N GLY A 218 9.14 3.36 -14.87
CA GLY A 218 8.54 4.08 -16.01
C GLY A 218 7.22 4.75 -15.65
N PRO A 219 6.62 5.52 -16.58
CA PRO A 219 5.32 6.14 -16.39
C PRO A 219 4.20 5.10 -16.32
N MET A 220 3.24 5.34 -15.43
CA MET A 220 2.01 4.56 -15.29
C MET A 220 0.90 5.26 -16.07
N ASN A 221 0.74 4.88 -17.34
CA ASN A 221 -0.32 5.40 -18.22
C ASN A 221 -1.62 4.60 -17.99
N PHE A 222 -2.74 5.30 -17.80
CA PHE A 222 -4.06 4.68 -17.77
C PHE A 222 -4.64 4.58 -19.18
N ASP A 223 -5.13 3.40 -19.55
CA ASP A 223 -5.90 3.22 -20.77
C ASP A 223 -7.31 3.82 -20.63
N THR A 224 -8.07 3.82 -21.73
CA THR A 224 -9.45 4.35 -21.76
C THR A 224 -10.42 3.58 -20.87
N ARG A 225 -10.02 2.44 -20.31
CA ARG A 225 -10.82 1.61 -19.39
C ARG A 225 -10.38 1.79 -17.93
N GLY A 226 -9.47 2.72 -17.66
CA GLY A 226 -8.94 2.97 -16.32
C GLY A 226 -7.98 1.88 -15.85
N GLU A 227 -7.40 1.10 -16.77
CA GLU A 227 -6.37 0.12 -16.46
C GLU A 227 -4.98 0.72 -16.69
N ALA A 228 -4.05 0.49 -15.76
CA ALA A 228 -2.66 0.89 -15.93
C ALA A 228 -1.73 -0.20 -15.43
N SER A 229 -0.69 -0.51 -16.21
CA SER A 229 0.45 -1.28 -15.71
C SER A 229 1.47 -0.35 -15.09
N PHE A 230 2.15 -0.83 -14.04
CA PHE A 230 3.26 -0.10 -13.43
C PHE A 230 4.41 -1.03 -13.12
N ARG A 231 5.59 -0.44 -13.03
CA ARG A 231 6.82 -1.12 -12.62
C ARG A 231 7.64 -0.18 -11.74
N CYS A 232 8.19 -0.71 -10.66
CA CYS A 232 9.08 0.02 -9.77
C CYS A 232 10.38 -0.74 -9.55
N GLU A 233 11.47 0.00 -9.40
CA GLU A 233 12.75 -0.48 -8.88
C GLU A 233 12.73 -0.36 -7.36
N LEU A 234 13.21 -1.38 -6.66
CA LEU A 234 13.13 -1.50 -5.21
C LEU A 234 14.51 -1.63 -4.56
N SER A 235 14.62 -1.08 -3.35
CA SER A 235 15.80 -1.18 -2.48
C SER A 235 15.39 -1.45 -1.04
N LEU A 236 16.08 -2.39 -0.39
CA LEU A 236 15.95 -2.68 1.05
C LEU A 236 16.95 -1.84 1.88
N ASP A 237 18.06 -1.45 1.29
CA ASP A 237 19.19 -0.79 1.98
C ASP A 237 19.07 0.73 2.05
N GLY A 238 17.96 1.29 1.56
CA GLY A 238 17.69 2.73 1.61
C GLY A 238 17.61 3.38 0.23
N GLN A 239 17.84 4.69 0.19
CA GLN A 239 17.43 5.57 -0.92
C GLN A 239 18.46 5.63 -2.06
N ASP A 240 19.72 5.30 -1.78
CA ASP A 240 20.84 5.67 -2.66
C ASP A 240 21.14 4.64 -3.78
N PHE A 241 20.39 3.53 -3.86
CA PHE A 241 20.65 2.38 -4.77
C PHE A 241 22.15 2.12 -5.06
N PRO A 242 23.06 2.18 -4.07
CA PRO A 242 24.50 2.26 -4.36
C PRO A 242 25.06 0.94 -4.91
N THR A 243 24.36 -0.17 -4.68
CA THR A 243 24.67 -1.51 -5.17
C THR A 243 23.80 -1.93 -6.37
N GLY A 244 22.98 -1.03 -6.90
CA GLY A 244 22.03 -1.29 -7.98
C GLY A 244 20.61 -1.63 -7.50
N VAL A 245 19.78 -2.11 -8.43
CA VAL A 245 18.38 -2.50 -8.17
C VAL A 245 18.37 -3.86 -7.48
N GLN A 246 17.80 -3.92 -6.27
CA GLN A 246 17.74 -5.14 -5.45
C GLN A 246 16.45 -5.93 -5.66
N GLY A 247 15.40 -5.23 -6.07
CA GLY A 247 14.11 -5.84 -6.35
C GLY A 247 13.30 -5.07 -7.38
N GLN A 248 12.23 -5.71 -7.83
CA GLN A 248 11.30 -5.15 -8.80
C GLN A 248 9.88 -5.37 -8.32
N ALA A 249 9.06 -4.31 -8.42
CA ALA A 249 7.61 -4.42 -8.35
C ALA A 249 7.06 -4.34 -9.77
N GLN A 250 6.10 -5.19 -10.12
CA GLN A 250 5.35 -5.07 -11.36
C GLN A 250 3.89 -5.43 -11.10
N GLY A 251 2.99 -4.58 -11.61
CA GLY A 251 1.59 -4.76 -11.37
C GLY A 251 0.68 -4.11 -12.41
N ILE A 252 -0.60 -4.34 -12.21
CA ILE A 252 -1.70 -3.72 -12.94
C ILE A 252 -2.65 -3.15 -11.89
N THR A 253 -3.12 -1.93 -12.11
CA THR A 253 -4.29 -1.38 -11.43
C THR A 253 -5.44 -1.29 -12.44
N SER A 254 -6.66 -1.45 -11.95
CA SER A 254 -7.88 -1.10 -12.67
C SER A 254 -8.75 -0.29 -11.71
N LEU A 255 -9.19 0.88 -12.18
CA LEU A 255 -10.07 1.78 -11.48
C LEU A 255 -11.44 1.75 -12.16
N THR A 256 -12.44 1.18 -11.50
CA THR A 256 -13.79 1.07 -12.05
C THR A 256 -14.71 2.04 -11.32
N PRO A 257 -15.23 3.08 -11.97
CA PRO A 257 -16.28 3.92 -11.40
C PRO A 257 -17.49 3.06 -11.02
N ILE A 258 -17.96 3.18 -9.78
CA ILE A 258 -19.23 2.60 -9.32
C ILE A 258 -20.32 3.66 -9.37
N SER A 259 -19.97 4.90 -9.03
CA SER A 259 -20.83 6.08 -9.08
C SER A 259 -19.98 7.34 -9.34
N ASP A 260 -20.60 8.52 -9.35
CA ASP A 260 -19.89 9.81 -9.54
C ASP A 260 -18.83 10.10 -8.45
N HIS A 261 -18.93 9.43 -7.29
CA HIS A 261 -18.04 9.63 -6.16
C HIS A 261 -17.38 8.34 -5.67
N GLU A 262 -17.82 7.17 -6.12
CA GLU A 262 -17.24 5.89 -5.72
C GLU A 262 -16.44 5.25 -6.84
N VAL A 263 -15.22 4.82 -6.51
CA VAL A 263 -14.35 4.07 -7.41
C VAL A 263 -13.90 2.77 -6.75
N LYS A 264 -14.00 1.67 -7.48
CA LYS A 264 -13.44 0.37 -7.09
C LYS A 264 -12.00 0.27 -7.55
N PHE A 265 -11.12 -0.06 -6.62
CA PHE A 265 -9.75 -0.43 -6.89
C PHE A 265 -9.65 -1.93 -7.16
N ASN A 266 -8.91 -2.31 -8.19
CA ASN A 266 -8.46 -3.67 -8.43
C ASN A 266 -6.97 -3.64 -8.79
N ILE A 267 -6.13 -3.73 -7.75
CA ILE A 267 -4.67 -3.69 -7.86
C ILE A 267 -4.14 -5.11 -7.73
N ARG A 268 -3.21 -5.49 -8.60
CA ARG A 268 -2.44 -6.74 -8.54
C ARG A 268 -0.98 -6.40 -8.76
N ASN A 269 -0.12 -6.71 -7.80
CA ASN A 269 1.30 -6.40 -7.86
C ASN A 269 2.11 -7.57 -7.32
N VAL A 270 3.24 -7.85 -7.96
CA VAL A 270 4.23 -8.79 -7.48
C VAL A 270 5.51 -8.04 -7.22
N ILE A 271 6.01 -8.15 -5.98
CA ILE A 271 7.33 -7.68 -5.59
C ILE A 271 8.25 -8.88 -5.59
N THR A 272 9.40 -8.76 -6.22
CA THR A 272 10.48 -9.77 -6.20
C THR A 272 11.77 -9.11 -5.77
N PHE A 273 12.61 -9.84 -5.03
CA PHE A 273 13.99 -9.46 -4.78
C PHE A 273 14.92 -10.56 -5.31
N GLY A 274 16.08 -10.14 -5.77
CA GLY A 274 17.12 -11.01 -6.31
C GLY A 274 18.50 -10.47 -5.99
N PRO A 275 19.56 -11.10 -6.52
CA PRO A 275 20.88 -10.50 -6.50
C PRO A 275 20.79 -9.10 -7.09
N ALA A 276 21.49 -8.13 -6.49
CA ALA A 276 21.49 -6.77 -7.01
C ALA A 276 21.91 -6.80 -8.48
N THR A 277 21.07 -6.25 -9.35
CA THR A 277 21.39 -6.13 -10.77
C THR A 277 21.63 -4.66 -11.07
N LEU A 278 22.74 -4.37 -11.74
CA LEU A 278 22.95 -3.10 -12.42
C LEU A 278 22.09 -3.11 -13.69
N GLN A 279 20.77 -3.11 -13.54
CA GLN A 279 19.90 -2.82 -14.67
C GLN A 279 19.82 -1.29 -14.79
N PRO A 280 20.29 -0.69 -15.90
CA PRO A 280 19.94 0.68 -16.20
C PRO A 280 18.42 0.81 -16.24
N GLY A 281 17.91 2.01 -15.96
CA GLY A 281 16.47 2.26 -15.99
C GLY A 281 15.85 1.67 -17.24
N PHE A 282 14.65 1.09 -17.08
CA PHE A 282 13.94 0.50 -18.19
C PHE A 282 13.55 1.62 -19.14
N GLY A 283 14.41 1.93 -20.10
CA GLY A 283 14.07 2.84 -21.19
C GLY A 283 12.78 2.36 -21.91
N PRO A 284 12.20 3.21 -22.76
CA PRO A 284 10.93 2.92 -23.44
C PRO A 284 10.93 1.58 -24.19
N ASP A 285 12.09 1.14 -24.69
CA ASP A 285 12.25 -0.12 -25.43
C ASP A 285 12.20 -1.39 -24.55
N ASN A 286 12.33 -1.24 -23.22
CA ASN A 286 12.40 -2.34 -22.25
C ASN A 286 11.15 -2.44 -21.35
N ILE A 287 10.09 -1.68 -21.65
CA ILE A 287 8.81 -1.83 -20.95
C ILE A 287 8.07 -3.01 -21.58
N SER A 288 7.96 -4.11 -20.85
CA SER A 288 6.87 -5.07 -21.04
C SER A 288 5.58 -4.48 -20.44
N GLY A 289 5.10 -3.37 -21.01
CA GLY A 289 3.73 -2.89 -20.85
C GLY A 289 2.86 -3.51 -21.94
N PRO A 290 1.52 -3.36 -21.92
CA PRO A 290 0.71 -3.82 -23.04
C PRO A 290 1.28 -3.18 -24.30
N VAL A 291 1.77 -4.01 -25.23
CA VAL A 291 2.08 -3.62 -26.61
C VAL A 291 0.98 -2.65 -27.01
N PRO A 292 1.29 -1.45 -27.55
CA PRO A 292 0.25 -0.56 -28.03
C PRO A 292 -0.70 -1.42 -28.84
N LEU A 293 -1.98 -1.50 -28.46
CA LEU A 293 -2.96 -2.12 -29.35
C LEU A 293 -2.82 -1.31 -30.62
N ILE A 294 -2.14 -1.89 -31.60
CA ILE A 294 -1.93 -1.30 -32.91
C ILE A 294 -3.33 -0.89 -33.29
N ARG A 295 -3.60 0.42 -33.30
CA ARG A 295 -4.86 0.94 -33.83
C ARG A 295 -4.86 0.44 -35.26
N HIS A 296 -5.55 -0.67 -35.51
CA HIS A 296 -5.87 -1.07 -36.85
C HIS A 296 -6.67 0.11 -37.38
N ARG A 297 -6.00 0.91 -38.24
CA ARG A 297 -6.67 1.84 -39.14
C ARG A 297 -7.45 0.98 -40.13
N GLY A 298 -8.52 0.34 -39.64
CA GLY A 298 -9.59 -0.19 -40.46
C GLY A 298 -10.28 1.03 -41.05
N ARG A 299 -9.88 1.39 -42.28
CA ARG A 299 -10.73 2.19 -43.15
C ARG A 299 -12.01 1.38 -43.33
N TYR A 300 -13.06 1.73 -42.59
CA TYR A 300 -14.41 1.43 -43.06
C TYR A 300 -14.61 2.27 -44.33
N ARG A 301 -14.66 1.57 -45.46
CA ARG A 301 -15.37 2.02 -46.64
C ARG A 301 -16.81 1.59 -46.51
#